data_AF-A0A495ZIA1-F1
#
_entry.id   AF-A0A495ZIA1-F1
#
_cell.length_a   1.000
_cell.length_b   1.000
_cell.length_c   1.000
_cell.angle_alpha   90.00
_cell.angle_beta   90.00
_cell.angle_gamma   90.00
#
_symmetry.space_group_name_H-M   'P 1'
#
loop_
_entity.id
_entity.type
_entity.pdbx_description
1 polymer ?
#
loop_
_entity_poly.entity_id
_entity_poly.type
_entity_poly.pdbx_seq_one_letter_code
_entity_poly.pdbx_strand_id
1 'polypeptide(L)'
;MREMGNWHEYRIRRLANDQESAIDLLELTLEEYLADGDLPFFLKELRVFIESQGGVVEICKRTGIDTETLLNMLSNEDATQLLDTFSSLLKMLKSRLVIEGTHAKHLSPVKQIPTS
;
A
#
# COMPACT_ATOMS: atom_id res chain seq x y z
N MET A 1 -12.63 28.84 -7.57
CA MET A 1 -11.73 27.86 -6.92
C MET A 1 -11.84 26.57 -7.72
N ARG A 2 -10.71 26.02 -8.21
CA ARG A 2 -10.66 24.91 -9.16
C ARG A 2 -10.64 23.55 -8.42
N GLU A 3 -11.58 22.68 -8.75
CA GLU A 3 -11.46 21.21 -8.87
C GLU A 3 -10.53 20.44 -7.91
N MET A 4 -10.63 20.63 -6.59
CA MET A 4 -9.94 19.75 -5.61
C MET A 4 -10.49 18.31 -5.59
N GLY A 5 -11.70 18.09 -6.14
CA GLY A 5 -12.28 16.74 -6.29
C GLY A 5 -11.56 15.85 -7.31
N ASN A 6 -10.74 16.40 -8.21
CA ASN A 6 -10.08 15.60 -9.24
C ASN A 6 -8.76 14.99 -8.74
N TRP A 7 -7.93 15.75 -8.00
CA TRP A 7 -6.59 15.28 -7.64
C TRP A 7 -6.59 14.15 -6.61
N HIS A 8 -7.40 14.25 -5.55
CA HIS A 8 -7.51 13.18 -4.54
C HIS A 8 -8.03 11.90 -5.18
N GLU A 9 -9.14 11.98 -5.90
CA GLU A 9 -9.70 10.82 -6.61
C GLU A 9 -8.73 10.24 -7.65
N TYR A 10 -8.00 11.10 -8.37
CA TYR A 10 -6.97 10.67 -9.30
C TYR A 10 -5.86 9.91 -8.58
N ARG A 11 -5.34 10.42 -7.45
CA ARG A 11 -4.33 9.71 -6.64
C ARG A 11 -4.86 8.35 -6.18
N ILE A 12 -6.07 8.32 -5.61
CA ILE A 12 -6.71 7.08 -5.15
C ILE A 12 -6.84 6.08 -6.31
N ARG A 13 -7.37 6.51 -7.45
CA ARG A 13 -7.50 5.65 -8.65
C ARG A 13 -6.15 5.17 -9.15
N ARG A 14 -5.12 6.01 -9.18
CA ARG A 14 -3.78 5.63 -9.65
C ARG A 14 -3.17 4.56 -8.74
N LEU A 15 -3.17 4.79 -7.43
CA LEU A 15 -2.60 3.88 -6.44
C LEU A 15 -3.37 2.56 -6.33
N ALA A 16 -4.69 2.58 -6.58
CA ALA A 16 -5.51 1.37 -6.65
C ALA A 16 -5.15 0.44 -7.82
N ASN A 17 -4.62 0.99 -8.92
CA ASN A 17 -4.31 0.26 -10.15
C ASN A 17 -2.81 -0.07 -10.31
N ASP A 18 -1.96 0.47 -9.44
CA ASP A 18 -0.50 0.28 -9.50
C ASP A 18 0.04 0.00 -8.09
N GLN A 19 0.15 -1.30 -7.81
CA GLN A 19 0.59 -1.80 -6.50
C GLN A 19 2.05 -1.45 -6.20
N GLU A 20 2.89 -1.35 -7.22
CA GLU A 20 4.30 -0.96 -7.07
C GLU A 20 4.39 0.51 -6.66
N SER A 21 3.70 1.40 -7.39
CA SER A 21 3.57 2.82 -6.99
C SER A 21 2.97 2.99 -5.60
N ALA A 22 2.04 2.12 -5.18
CA ALA A 22 1.43 2.18 -3.86
C ALA A 22 2.41 1.78 -2.74
N ILE A 23 3.29 0.82 -3.01
CA ILE A 23 4.37 0.43 -2.08
C ILE A 23 5.45 1.51 -2.04
N ASP A 24 5.85 2.06 -3.20
CA ASP A 24 6.82 3.16 -3.28
C ASP A 24 6.35 4.39 -2.48
N LEU A 25 5.05 4.69 -2.51
CA LEU A 25 4.46 5.75 -1.69
C LEU A 25 4.69 5.49 -0.18
N LEU A 26 4.48 4.26 0.28
CA LEU A 26 4.69 3.91 1.69
C LEU A 26 6.17 4.08 2.08
N GLU A 27 7.09 3.61 1.24
CA GLU A 27 8.52 3.73 1.51
C GLU A 27 8.96 5.19 1.54
N LEU A 28 8.55 5.99 0.56
CA LEU A 28 8.85 7.41 0.50
C LEU A 28 8.30 8.15 1.72
N THR A 29 7.05 7.87 2.09
CA THR A 29 6.39 8.52 3.25
C THR A 29 7.12 8.18 4.56
N LEU A 30 7.62 6.94 4.70
CA LEU A 30 8.44 6.54 5.84
C LEU A 30 9.79 7.27 5.84
N GLU A 31 10.46 7.38 4.70
CA GLU A 31 11.72 8.11 4.57
C GLU A 31 11.57 9.58 4.96
N GLU A 32 10.51 10.25 4.47
CA GLU A 32 10.20 11.63 4.81
C GLU A 32 9.95 11.80 6.31
N TYR A 33 9.10 10.94 6.90
CA TYR A 33 8.84 10.96 8.34
C TYR A 33 10.10 10.76 9.19
N LEU A 34 10.99 9.84 8.80
CA LEU A 34 12.25 9.64 9.51
C LEU A 34 13.21 10.83 9.37
N ALA A 35 13.08 11.62 8.32
CA ALA A 35 13.92 12.79 8.06
C ALA A 35 13.44 14.04 8.81
N ASP A 36 12.14 14.29 8.87
CA ASP A 36 11.56 15.54 9.40
C ASP A 36 10.70 15.39 10.67
N GLY A 37 10.29 14.16 11.01
CA GLY A 37 9.43 13.87 12.15
C GLY A 37 7.97 14.32 11.98
N ASP A 38 7.51 14.63 10.76
CA ASP A 38 6.14 15.09 10.47
C ASP A 38 5.14 13.92 10.52
N LEU A 39 4.79 13.53 11.75
CA LEU A 39 3.80 12.49 12.01
C LEU A 39 2.42 12.79 11.39
N PRO A 40 1.87 14.02 11.46
CA PRO A 40 0.62 14.35 10.79
C PRO A 40 0.64 14.11 9.27
N PHE A 41 1.73 14.47 8.59
CA PHE A 41 1.90 14.21 7.16
C PHE A 41 1.99 12.72 6.88
N PHE A 42 2.81 11.99 7.64
CA PHE A 42 2.94 10.53 7.55
C PHE A 42 1.58 9.82 7.65
N LEU A 43 0.80 10.13 8.69
CA LEU A 43 -0.50 9.50 8.92
C LEU A 43 -1.52 9.86 7.83
N LYS A 44 -1.43 11.06 7.27
CA LYS A 44 -2.29 11.48 6.15
C LYS A 44 -2.00 10.66 4.90
N GLU A 45 -0.74 10.51 4.53
CA GLU A 45 -0.34 9.73 3.35
C GLU A 45 -0.62 8.23 3.53
N LEU A 46 -0.47 7.71 4.75
CA LEU A 46 -0.88 6.35 5.09
C LEU A 46 -2.39 6.13 4.93
N ARG A 47 -3.22 7.11 5.28
CA ARG A 47 -4.68 7.06 5.04
C ARG A 47 -5.00 7.07 3.55
N VAL A 48 -4.30 7.88 2.75
CA VAL A 48 -4.45 7.90 1.28
C VAL A 48 -4.12 6.52 0.69
N PHE A 49 -3.03 5.90 1.15
CA PHE A 49 -2.71 4.52 0.78
C PHE A 49 -3.86 3.58 1.13
N ILE A 50 -4.31 3.56 2.38
CA ILE A 50 -5.39 2.65 2.83
C ILE A 50 -6.68 2.85 2.03
N GLU A 51 -7.09 4.10 1.79
CA GLU A 51 -8.24 4.43 0.94
C GLU A 51 -8.08 3.88 -0.48
N SER A 52 -6.90 4.03 -1.09
CA SER A 52 -6.61 3.51 -2.43
C SER A 52 -6.68 1.99 -2.50
N GLN A 53 -6.43 1.31 -1.39
CA GLN A 53 -6.44 -0.14 -1.31
C GLN A 53 -7.81 -0.73 -0.96
N GLY A 54 -8.88 0.07 -1.01
CA GLY A 54 -10.24 -0.37 -0.68
C GLY A 54 -10.62 -0.17 0.80
N GLY A 55 -9.81 0.58 1.55
CA GLY A 55 -10.05 0.94 2.94
C GLY A 55 -9.49 -0.07 3.96
N VAL A 56 -9.71 0.25 5.23
CA VAL A 56 -9.21 -0.53 6.40
C VAL A 56 -9.58 -2.01 6.31
N VAL A 57 -10.84 -2.31 5.98
CA VAL A 57 -11.34 -3.70 5.91
C VAL A 57 -10.59 -4.52 4.87
N GLU A 58 -10.34 -3.94 3.69
CA GLU A 58 -9.66 -4.63 2.61
C GLU A 58 -8.17 -4.84 2.91
N ILE A 59 -7.51 -3.83 3.49
CA ILE A 59 -6.13 -3.97 3.96
C ILE A 59 -6.00 -5.08 5.01
N CYS A 60 -6.86 -5.10 6.03
CA CYS A 60 -6.83 -6.12 7.07
C CYS A 60 -6.99 -7.53 6.49
N LYS A 61 -7.91 -7.72 5.52
CA LYS A 61 -8.08 -9.01 4.84
C LYS A 61 -6.83 -9.44 4.08
N ARG A 62 -6.16 -8.51 3.40
CA ARG A 62 -4.95 -8.79 2.61
C ARG A 62 -3.75 -9.09 3.50
N THR A 63 -3.56 -8.33 4.57
CA THR A 63 -2.32 -8.38 5.35
C THR A 63 -2.42 -9.32 6.56
N GLY A 64 -3.64 -9.66 6.98
CA GLY A 64 -3.89 -10.41 8.20
C GLY A 64 -3.73 -9.58 9.48
N ILE A 65 -3.44 -8.28 9.36
CA ILE A 65 -3.43 -7.34 10.48
C ILE A 65 -4.87 -7.15 10.95
N ASP A 66 -5.11 -7.29 12.25
CA ASP A 66 -6.44 -7.08 12.79
C ASP A 66 -6.84 -5.60 12.74
N THR A 67 -8.15 -5.37 12.69
CA THR A 67 -8.70 -4.02 12.50
C THR A 67 -8.38 -3.10 13.66
N GLU A 68 -8.31 -3.61 14.89
CA GLU A 68 -7.99 -2.80 16.06
C GLU A 68 -6.53 -2.32 16.01
N THR A 69 -5.58 -3.20 15.72
CA THR A 69 -4.17 -2.84 15.54
C THR A 69 -3.99 -1.79 14.45
N LEU A 70 -4.65 -1.93 13.31
CA LEU A 70 -4.53 -0.94 12.22
C LEU A 70 -5.14 0.41 12.62
N LEU A 71 -6.31 0.43 13.26
CA LEU A 71 -6.95 1.67 13.71
C LEU A 71 -6.15 2.35 14.83
N ASN A 72 -5.56 1.57 15.73
CA ASN A 72 -4.67 2.07 16.76
C ASN A 72 -3.43 2.72 16.13
N MET A 73 -2.77 2.06 15.18
CA MET A 73 -1.64 2.66 14.44
C MET A 73 -2.02 4.00 13.80
N LEU A 74 -3.22 4.13 13.22
CA LEU A 74 -3.68 5.37 12.58
C LEU A 74 -4.05 6.49 13.56
N SER A 75 -4.27 6.17 14.83
CA SER A 75 -4.79 7.08 15.85
C SER A 75 -3.81 7.34 16.99
N ASN A 76 -2.72 6.57 17.05
CA ASN A 76 -1.74 6.60 18.14
C ASN A 76 -0.58 7.56 17.81
N GLU A 77 -0.09 8.24 18.85
CA GLU A 77 1.09 9.10 18.80
C GLU A 77 2.37 8.34 19.22
N ASP A 78 2.26 7.08 19.65
CA ASP A 78 3.41 6.20 19.92
C ASP A 78 4.12 5.80 18.62
N ALA A 79 5.25 6.47 18.37
CA ALA A 79 6.08 6.24 17.20
C ALA A 79 6.61 4.79 17.10
N THR A 80 6.86 4.10 18.22
CA THR A 80 7.42 2.75 18.20
C THR A 80 6.38 1.75 17.71
N GLN A 81 5.19 1.77 18.31
CA GLN A 81 4.10 0.88 17.91
C GLN A 81 3.65 1.14 16.47
N LEU A 82 3.67 2.41 16.05
CA LEU A 82 3.39 2.83 14.68
C LEU A 82 4.39 2.21 13.70
N LEU A 83 5.70 2.32 13.97
CA LEU A 83 6.75 1.79 13.09
C LEU A 83 6.75 0.26 13.02
N ASP A 84 6.45 -0.43 14.13
CA ASP A 84 6.35 -1.90 14.16
C ASP A 84 5.17 -2.41 13.30
N THR A 85 4.01 -1.76 13.43
CA THR A 85 2.81 -2.09 12.66
C THR A 85 3.03 -1.77 11.18
N PHE A 86 3.63 -0.61 10.89
CA PHE A 86 3.97 -0.19 9.54
C PHE A 86 4.96 -1.15 8.87
N SER A 87 6.00 -1.58 9.58
CA SER A 87 6.99 -2.54 9.06
C SER A 87 6.33 -3.89 8.73
N SER A 88 5.40 -4.33 9.57
CA SER A 88 4.62 -5.55 9.34
C SER A 88 3.71 -5.41 8.11
N LEU A 89 3.04 -4.27 7.97
CA LEU A 89 2.23 -3.93 6.80
C LEU A 89 3.06 -3.98 5.51
N LEU A 90 4.17 -3.26 5.46
CA LEU A 90 5.04 -3.16 4.29
C LEU A 90 5.60 -4.53 3.89
N LYS A 91 6.05 -5.33 4.87
CA LYS A 91 6.56 -6.69 4.64
C LYS A 91 5.51 -7.60 4.01
N MET A 92 4.26 -7.54 4.49
CA MET A 92 3.17 -8.36 3.96
C MET A 92 2.74 -7.93 2.55
N LEU A 93 2.79 -6.63 2.25
CA LEU A 93 2.48 -6.13 0.91
C LEU A 93 3.55 -6.56 -0.10
N LYS A 94 4.83 -6.41 0.25
CA LYS A 94 5.95 -6.81 -0.60
C LYS A 94 6.00 -8.31 -0.87
N SER A 95 5.75 -9.14 0.16
CA SER A 95 5.75 -10.59 -0.03
C SER A 95 4.68 -11.06 -1.03
N ARG A 96 3.51 -10.42 -1.03
CA ARG A 96 2.43 -10.70 -1.98
C ARG A 96 2.75 -10.23 -3.39
N LEU A 97 3.36 -9.05 -3.55
CA LEU A 97 3.78 -8.55 -4.87
C LEU A 97 4.73 -9.53 -5.58
N VAL A 98 5.68 -10.13 -4.83
CA VAL A 98 6.60 -11.14 -5.36
C VAL A 98 5.84 -12.40 -5.81
N ILE A 99 4.83 -12.84 -5.06
CA ILE A 99 4.01 -14.01 -5.41
C ILE A 99 3.17 -13.74 -6.67
N GLU A 100 2.52 -12.58 -6.77
CA GLU A 100 1.71 -12.22 -7.94
C GLU A 100 2.57 -12.07 -9.20
N GLY A 101 3.75 -11.47 -9.07
CA GLY A 101 4.71 -11.33 -10.16
C GLY A 101 5.31 -12.66 -10.63
N THR A 102 5.42 -13.68 -9.75
CA THR A 102 5.89 -15.02 -10.15
C THR A 102 4.79 -15.85 -10.80
N HIS A 103 3.54 -15.75 -10.32
CA HIS A 103 2.40 -16.43 -10.92
C HIS A 103 2.08 -15.90 -12.34
N ALA A 104 2.16 -14.58 -12.55
CA ALA A 104 1.94 -13.96 -13.86
C ALA A 104 2.95 -14.43 -14.94
N LYS A 105 4.21 -14.69 -14.54
CA LYS A 105 5.27 -15.15 -15.46
C LYS A 105 5.10 -16.61 -15.90
N HIS A 106 4.36 -17.43 -15.14
CA HIS A 106 4.16 -18.86 -15.43
C HIS A 106 2.98 -19.14 -16.40
N LEU A 107 2.18 -18.13 -16.77
CA LEU A 107 1.00 -18.28 -17.63
C LEU A 107 1.22 -17.85 -19.10
N SER A 108 2.46 -17.74 -19.57
CA SER A 108 2.70 -17.56 -21.01
C SER A 108 2.28 -18.84 -21.76
N PRO A 109 1.31 -18.79 -22.71
CA PRO A 109 0.89 -19.99 -23.41
C PRO A 109 2.04 -20.44 -24.32
N VAL A 110 2.44 -21.70 -24.15
CA VAL A 110 3.24 -22.44 -25.12
C VAL A 110 2.50 -22.35 -26.46
N LYS A 111 3.00 -21.52 -27.38
CA LYS A 111 2.64 -21.60 -28.79
C LYS A 111 3.09 -22.98 -29.26
N GLN A 112 2.13 -23.89 -29.37
CA GLN A 112 2.34 -25.16 -30.06
C GLN A 112 2.73 -24.83 -31.51
N ILE A 113 3.95 -25.20 -31.88
CA ILE A 113 4.43 -25.12 -33.25
C ILE A 113 3.77 -26.28 -34.00
N PRO A 114 3.02 -26.04 -35.09
CA PRO A 114 2.47 -27.14 -35.88
C PRO A 114 3.62 -27.87 -36.56
N THR A 115 3.65 -29.19 -36.36
CA THR A 115 4.59 -30.08 -37.05
C THR A 115 4.18 -30.17 -38.52
N SER A 116 5.11 -29.92 -39.43
CA SER A 116 5.04 -30.30 -40.84
C SER A 116 6.42 -30.77 -41.27
#